data_AF-X1HYU2-F1
#
_entry.id   AF-X1HYU2-F1
#
_cell.length_a   1.000
_cell.length_b   1.000
_cell.length_c   1.000
_cell.angle_alpha   90.00
_cell.angle_beta   90.00
_cell.angle_gamma   90.00
#
_symmetry.space_group_name_H-M   'P 1'
#
loop_
_entity.id
_entity.type
_entity.pdbx_description
1 polymer ?
#
loop_
_entity_poly.entity_id
_entity_poly.type
_entity_poly.pdbx_seq_one_letter_code
_entity_poly.pdbx_strand_id
1 'polypeptide(L)'
;GYTGVMLFVALDFIRLSYIFENRNIYHLLPDSLSNLLIKALRRNEIYEFTKTVMLVLSMVPLLFLPFGVFAAAALITSIGDGFASLVGVAFGKYHFPKNSNKTIIGYVAGFLASFGVSLFALFLFEPALLPFKVIVISLSGGIVFLIIDLLSLKIDDNILNPIFCGIIMTFFYIIL
;
A
#
# COMPACT_ATOMS: atom_id res chain seq x y z
N GLY A 1 -13.37 -6.29 15.15
CA GLY A 1 -14.66 -6.73 14.58
C GLY A 1 -15.23 -5.68 13.64
N TYR A 2 -15.86 -4.64 14.18
CA TYR A 2 -16.59 -3.63 13.40
C TYR A 2 -15.73 -2.70 12.54
N THR A 3 -14.49 -2.43 12.96
CA THR A 3 -13.56 -1.56 12.21
C THR A 3 -13.22 -2.13 10.84
N GLY A 4 -13.00 -3.45 10.73
CA GLY A 4 -12.73 -4.11 9.46
C GLY A 4 -13.93 -4.06 8.51
N VAL A 5 -15.15 -4.20 9.05
CA VAL A 5 -16.39 -4.07 8.28
C VAL A 5 -16.59 -2.63 7.80
N MET A 6 -16.35 -1.63 8.65
CA MET A 6 -16.41 -0.21 8.26
C MET A 6 -15.40 0.13 7.17
N LEU A 7 -14.17 -0.40 7.27
CA LEU A 7 -13.11 -0.17 6.28
C LEU A 7 -13.45 -0.84 4.95
N PHE A 8 -14.01 -2.05 4.99
CA PHE A 8 -14.52 -2.75 3.81
C PHE A 8 -15.66 -1.96 3.13
N VAL A 9 -16.64 -1.49 3.92
CA VAL A 9 -17.75 -0.68 3.42
C VAL A 9 -17.27 0.63 2.81
N ALA A 10 -16.29 1.31 3.43
CA ALA A 10 -15.74 2.55 2.90
C ALA A 10 -15.02 2.32 1.55
N LEU A 11 -14.22 1.25 1.44
CA LEU A 11 -13.54 0.89 0.20
C LEU A 11 -14.53 0.51 -0.91
N ASP A 12 -15.56 -0.26 -0.59
CA ASP A 12 -16.58 -0.66 -1.56
C ASP A 12 -17.44 0.54 -1.99
N PHE A 13 -17.69 1.51 -1.10
CA PHE A 13 -18.39 2.75 -1.43
C PHE A 13 -17.59 3.64 -2.39
N ILE A 14 -16.27 3.76 -2.19
CA ILE A 14 -15.37 4.46 -3.13
C ILE A 14 -15.36 3.76 -4.49
N ARG A 15 -15.32 2.43 -4.51
CA ARG A 15 -15.39 1.65 -5.75
C ARG A 15 -16.70 1.85 -6.48
N LEU A 16 -17.83 1.88 -5.77
CA LEU A 16 -19.15 2.12 -6.36
C LEU A 16 -19.29 3.54 -6.90
N SER A 17 -18.72 4.55 -6.21
CA SER A 17 -18.61 5.93 -6.71
C SER A 17 -17.96 5.99 -8.09
N TYR A 18 -16.96 5.14 -8.29
CA TYR A 18 -16.22 5.06 -9.53
C TYR A 18 -16.96 4.31 -10.66
N ILE A 19 -17.63 3.20 -10.36
CA ILE A 19 -18.43 2.44 -11.34
C ILE A 19 -19.64 3.24 -11.84
N PHE A 20 -20.24 4.05 -10.95
CA PHE A 20 -21.44 4.82 -11.24
C PHE A 20 -21.15 6.31 -11.50
N GLU A 21 -20.01 6.64 -12.12
CA GLU A 21 -19.59 8.00 -12.47
C GLU A 21 -20.71 8.80 -13.19
N ASN A 22 -21.53 8.14 -14.00
CA ASN A 22 -22.63 8.75 -14.76
C ASN A 22 -23.90 9.06 -13.93
N ARG A 23 -23.96 8.67 -12.65
CA ARG A 23 -25.02 9.06 -11.73
C ARG A 23 -24.41 9.92 -10.63
N ASN A 24 -24.77 11.21 -10.65
CA ASN A 24 -24.32 12.31 -9.79
C ASN A 24 -24.54 12.11 -8.26
N ILE A 25 -24.88 10.89 -7.83
CA ILE A 25 -25.27 10.49 -6.48
C ILE A 25 -24.03 10.12 -5.64
N TYR A 26 -22.88 9.85 -6.28
CA TYR A 26 -21.68 9.34 -5.62
C TYR A 26 -20.38 10.09 -5.96
N HIS A 27 -20.45 11.32 -6.47
CA HIS A 27 -19.26 12.08 -6.88
C HIS A 27 -18.55 12.72 -5.68
N LEU A 28 -17.67 11.97 -5.00
CA LEU A 28 -16.95 12.41 -3.80
C LEU A 28 -15.60 13.09 -4.07
N LEU A 29 -15.03 12.87 -5.26
CA LEU A 29 -13.67 13.31 -5.59
C LEU A 29 -13.72 14.32 -6.75
N PRO A 30 -12.83 15.32 -6.79
CA PRO A 30 -12.70 16.23 -7.94
C PRO A 30 -12.35 15.47 -9.22
N ASP A 31 -12.84 15.96 -10.37
CA ASP A 31 -12.65 15.33 -11.69
C ASP A 31 -11.17 15.05 -12.03
N SER A 32 -10.26 15.93 -11.63
CA SER A 32 -8.83 15.73 -11.86
C SER A 32 -8.27 14.54 -11.08
N LEU A 33 -8.75 14.34 -9.85
CA LEU A 33 -8.31 13.25 -8.98
C LEU A 33 -8.98 11.93 -9.39
N SER A 34 -10.27 11.95 -9.73
CA SER A 34 -10.96 10.77 -10.26
C SER A 34 -10.25 10.27 -11.51
N ASN A 35 -10.05 11.13 -12.53
CA ASN A 35 -9.34 10.82 -13.78
C ASN A 35 -7.93 10.26 -13.57
N LEU A 36 -7.22 10.73 -12.54
CA LEU A 36 -5.88 10.24 -12.21
C LEU A 36 -5.95 8.86 -11.54
N LEU A 37 -6.91 8.62 -10.64
CA LEU A 37 -7.19 7.32 -10.04
C LEU A 37 -7.63 6.28 -11.09
N ILE A 38 -8.45 6.67 -12.08
CA ILE A 38 -8.84 5.81 -13.23
C ILE A 38 -7.61 5.26 -13.94
N LYS A 39 -6.64 6.12 -14.19
CA LYS A 39 -5.43 5.78 -14.94
C LYS A 39 -4.46 4.94 -14.11
N ALA A 40 -4.46 5.14 -12.78
CA ALA A 40 -3.64 4.39 -11.85
C ALA A 40 -4.19 2.97 -11.60
N LEU A 41 -5.51 2.80 -11.56
CA LEU A 41 -6.17 1.50 -11.47
C LEU A 41 -6.07 0.76 -12.81
N ARG A 42 -5.60 -0.49 -12.82
CA ARG A 42 -5.67 -1.31 -14.05
C ARG A 42 -7.13 -1.57 -14.40
N ARG A 43 -7.46 -1.58 -15.71
CA ARG A 43 -8.84 -1.84 -16.20
C ARG A 43 -9.49 -3.10 -15.61
N ASN A 44 -8.70 -4.12 -15.31
CA ASN A 44 -9.19 -5.38 -14.74
C ASN A 44 -9.45 -5.28 -13.22
N GLU A 45 -8.80 -4.37 -12.52
CA GLU A 45 -8.89 -4.22 -11.05
C GLU A 45 -10.19 -3.53 -10.63
N ILE A 46 -10.77 -2.70 -11.50
CA ILE A 46 -12.05 -2.02 -11.26
C ILE A 46 -13.18 -3.04 -11.04
N TYR A 47 -13.12 -4.18 -11.72
CA TYR A 47 -14.16 -5.20 -11.74
C TYR A 47 -13.85 -6.41 -10.84
N GLU A 48 -12.59 -6.61 -10.43
CA GLU A 48 -12.16 -7.72 -9.57
C GLU A 48 -12.35 -7.41 -8.08
N PHE A 49 -13.54 -7.73 -7.56
CA PHE A 49 -13.85 -7.67 -6.12
C PHE A 49 -12.89 -8.50 -5.25
N THR A 50 -12.36 -9.58 -5.82
CA THR A 50 -11.48 -10.54 -5.13
C THR A 50 -10.21 -9.88 -4.59
N LYS A 51 -9.67 -8.86 -5.25
CA LYS A 51 -8.40 -8.22 -4.84
C LYS A 51 -8.50 -7.54 -3.47
N THR A 52 -9.59 -6.82 -3.20
CA THR A 52 -9.82 -6.17 -1.89
C THR A 52 -9.96 -7.20 -0.78
N VAL A 53 -10.66 -8.31 -1.04
CA VAL A 53 -10.81 -9.42 -0.07
C VAL A 53 -9.46 -10.08 0.22
N MET A 54 -8.64 -10.31 -0.80
CA MET A 54 -7.29 -10.89 -0.64
C MET A 54 -6.36 -9.97 0.15
N LEU A 55 -6.42 -8.66 -0.05
CA LEU A 55 -5.68 -7.67 0.75
C LEU A 55 -6.11 -7.71 2.23
N VAL A 56 -7.40 -7.78 2.53
CA VAL A 56 -7.86 -7.86 3.92
C VAL A 56 -7.42 -9.19 4.57
N LEU A 57 -7.52 -10.30 3.83
CA LEU A 57 -7.09 -11.62 4.30
C LEU A 57 -5.57 -11.70 4.54
N SER A 58 -4.76 -11.05 3.69
CA SER A 58 -3.30 -11.04 3.85
C SER A 58 -2.85 -10.27 5.09
N MET A 59 -3.71 -9.41 5.67
CA MET A 59 -3.45 -8.73 6.95
C MET A 59 -3.79 -9.55 8.19
N VAL A 60 -4.56 -10.63 8.07
CA VAL A 60 -4.97 -11.46 9.23
C VAL A 60 -3.77 -12.00 10.01
N PRO A 61 -2.70 -12.55 9.38
CA PRO A 61 -1.52 -13.00 10.10
C PRO A 61 -0.82 -11.89 10.87
N LEU A 62 -0.93 -10.64 10.40
CA LEU A 62 -0.28 -9.49 11.03
C LEU A 62 -1.01 -9.03 12.30
N LEU A 63 -2.25 -9.47 12.56
CA LEU A 63 -3.00 -9.09 13.77
C LEU A 63 -2.32 -9.56 15.07
N PHE A 64 -1.40 -10.51 14.98
CA PHE A 64 -0.62 -11.01 16.11
C PHE A 64 0.71 -10.26 16.32
N LEU A 65 1.03 -9.30 15.46
CA LEU A 65 2.25 -8.50 15.54
C LEU A 65 2.07 -7.29 16.46
N PRO A 66 3.17 -6.67 16.93
CA PRO A 66 3.10 -5.37 17.59
C PRO A 66 2.31 -4.37 16.75
N PHE A 67 1.46 -3.58 17.40
CA PHE A 67 0.48 -2.76 16.70
C PHE A 67 1.13 -1.75 15.76
N GLY A 68 2.29 -1.17 16.13
CA GLY A 68 3.02 -0.26 15.23
C GLY A 68 3.54 -0.95 13.97
N VAL A 69 4.01 -2.20 14.08
CA VAL A 69 4.49 -2.97 12.92
C VAL A 69 3.32 -3.38 12.02
N PHE A 70 2.22 -3.83 12.62
CA PHE A 70 0.96 -4.08 11.91
C PHE A 70 0.50 -2.84 11.13
N ALA A 71 0.40 -1.70 11.82
CA ALA A 71 -0.04 -0.44 11.22
C ALA A 71 0.89 0.00 10.09
N ALA A 72 2.21 -0.11 10.29
CA ALA A 72 3.18 0.23 9.26
C ALA A 72 3.05 -0.64 8.01
N ALA A 73 2.98 -1.97 8.15
CA ALA A 73 2.79 -2.88 7.02
C ALA A 73 1.45 -2.65 6.30
N ALA A 74 0.40 -2.30 7.06
CA ALA A 74 -0.89 -1.95 6.49
C ALA A 74 -0.85 -0.67 5.66
N LEU A 75 -0.17 0.36 6.16
CA LEU A 75 0.00 1.64 5.45
C LEU A 75 0.94 1.51 4.25
N ILE A 76 2.00 0.71 4.33
CA ILE A 76 2.87 0.42 3.17
C ILE A 76 2.05 -0.14 2.02
N THR A 77 1.17 -1.10 2.31
CA THR A 77 0.38 -1.77 1.26
C THR A 77 -0.71 -0.86 0.70
N SER A 78 -1.36 -0.06 1.54
CA SER A 78 -2.46 0.80 1.10
C SER A 78 -1.99 2.13 0.49
N ILE A 79 -1.04 2.80 1.13
CA ILE A 79 -0.55 4.12 0.73
C ILE A 79 0.71 4.02 -0.12
N GLY A 80 1.66 3.14 0.24
CA GLY A 80 2.92 3.01 -0.49
C GLY A 80 2.71 2.59 -1.95
N ASP A 81 1.93 1.52 -2.16
CA ASP A 81 1.59 1.03 -3.51
C ASP A 81 0.76 2.04 -4.32
N GLY A 82 -0.30 2.57 -3.69
CA GLY A 82 -1.13 3.61 -4.31
C GLY A 82 -0.29 4.82 -4.75
N PHE A 83 0.58 5.33 -3.87
CA PHE A 83 1.44 6.47 -4.18
C PHE A 83 2.45 6.16 -5.30
N ALA A 84 3.04 4.96 -5.30
CA ALA A 84 3.93 4.49 -6.37
C ALA A 84 3.24 4.53 -7.75
N SER A 85 2.00 4.03 -7.82
CA SER A 85 1.20 4.02 -9.04
C SER A 85 0.82 5.43 -9.48
N LEU A 86 0.29 6.26 -8.58
CA LEU A 86 -0.14 7.64 -8.89
C LEU A 86 1.03 8.48 -9.41
N VAL A 87 2.16 8.48 -8.70
CA VAL A 87 3.35 9.24 -9.10
C VAL A 87 3.99 8.64 -10.35
N GLY A 88 3.98 7.32 -10.48
CA GLY A 88 4.46 6.62 -11.66
C GLY A 88 3.67 6.97 -12.93
N VAL A 89 2.35 7.09 -12.85
CA VAL A 89 1.50 7.51 -13.98
C VAL A 89 1.63 9.00 -14.27
N ALA A 90 1.72 9.84 -13.24
CA ALA A 90 1.79 11.29 -13.41
C ALA A 90 3.14 11.78 -13.94
N PHE A 91 4.26 11.20 -13.48
CA PHE A 91 5.61 11.69 -13.74
C PHE A 91 6.54 10.66 -14.38
N GLY A 92 6.17 9.38 -14.38
CA GLY A 92 7.01 8.30 -14.88
C GLY A 92 7.20 8.33 -16.39
N LYS A 93 8.45 8.49 -16.83
CA LYS A 93 8.84 8.44 -18.26
C LYS A 93 9.59 7.14 -18.62
N TYR A 94 10.33 6.59 -17.66
CA TYR A 94 11.21 5.44 -17.86
C TYR A 94 10.64 4.21 -17.16
N HIS A 95 10.25 3.22 -17.95
CA HIS A 95 9.68 1.96 -17.48
C HIS A 95 10.78 0.96 -17.14
N PHE A 96 10.63 0.29 -16.00
CA PHE A 96 11.52 -0.76 -15.56
C PHE A 96 10.74 -1.80 -14.74
N PRO A 97 11.03 -3.11 -14.89
CA PRO A 97 11.71 -3.74 -16.02
C PRO A 97 11.03 -3.39 -17.36
N LYS A 98 11.73 -3.49 -18.50
CA LYS A 98 11.19 -3.06 -19.82
C LYS A 98 9.86 -3.74 -20.23
N ASN A 99 9.53 -4.87 -19.61
CA ASN A 99 8.29 -5.62 -19.84
C ASN A 99 7.17 -5.28 -18.82
N SER A 100 7.40 -4.29 -17.94
CA SER A 100 6.45 -3.86 -16.90
C SER A 100 5.94 -2.44 -17.19
N ASN A 101 4.72 -2.17 -16.74
CA ASN A 101 4.15 -0.82 -16.75
C ASN A 101 4.63 0.03 -15.56
N LYS A 102 5.47 -0.52 -14.67
CA LYS A 102 6.02 0.21 -13.53
C LYS A 102 7.19 1.09 -14.00
N THR A 103 7.33 2.25 -13.36
CA THR A 103 8.35 3.25 -13.72
C THR A 103 9.37 3.41 -12.61
N ILE A 104 10.59 3.82 -12.97
CA ILE A 104 11.66 4.09 -11.98
C ILE A 104 11.22 5.15 -10.97
N ILE A 105 10.50 6.17 -11.46
CA ILE A 105 9.93 7.22 -10.62
C ILE A 105 8.87 6.64 -9.65
N GLY A 106 8.03 5.73 -10.14
CA GLY A 106 7.07 5.00 -9.29
C GLY A 106 7.76 4.22 -8.18
N TYR A 107 8.83 3.48 -8.49
CA TYR A 107 9.60 2.72 -7.49
C TYR A 107 10.20 3.61 -6.39
N VAL A 108 10.84 4.73 -6.78
CA VAL A 108 11.43 5.66 -5.81
C VAL A 108 10.34 6.32 -4.97
N ALA A 109 9.22 6.71 -5.59
CA ALA A 109 8.09 7.29 -4.87
C ALA A 109 7.46 6.29 -3.88
N GLY A 110 7.27 5.04 -4.31
CA GLY A 110 6.75 3.96 -3.46
C GLY A 110 7.66 3.64 -2.29
N PHE A 111 8.98 3.57 -2.52
CA PHE A 111 9.97 3.40 -1.45
C PHE A 111 9.91 4.53 -0.42
N LEU A 112 9.93 5.80 -0.88
CA LEU A 112 9.91 6.97 0.01
C LEU A 112 8.59 7.07 0.78
N ALA A 113 7.46 6.80 0.12
CA ALA A 113 6.16 6.74 0.78
C ALA A 113 6.11 5.63 1.82
N SER A 114 6.55 4.41 1.47
CA SER A 114 6.59 3.25 2.37
C SER A 114 7.46 3.50 3.60
N PHE A 115 8.64 4.10 3.39
CA PHE A 115 9.52 4.52 4.48
C PHE A 115 8.86 5.59 5.37
N GLY A 116 8.25 6.61 4.76
CA GLY A 116 7.59 7.70 5.49
C GLY A 116 6.41 7.24 6.33
N VAL A 117 5.51 6.42 5.77
CA VAL A 117 4.33 5.92 6.49
C VAL A 117 4.69 4.93 7.59
N SER A 118 5.73 4.12 7.40
CA SER A 118 6.22 3.21 8.45
C SER A 118 6.89 3.97 9.59
N LEU A 119 7.68 5.00 9.27
CA LEU A 119 8.28 5.88 10.27
C LEU A 119 7.20 6.58 11.08
N PHE A 120 6.18 7.14 10.41
CA PHE A 120 5.03 7.76 11.07
C PHE A 120 4.29 6.79 11.98
N ALA A 121 3.97 5.58 11.50
CA ALA A 121 3.24 4.59 12.29
C ALA A 121 4.01 4.14 13.53
N LEU A 122 5.30 3.81 13.38
CA LEU A 122 6.13 3.35 14.49
C LEU A 122 6.38 4.48 15.50
N PHE A 123 6.59 5.71 15.05
CA PHE A 123 6.75 6.85 15.95
C PHE A 123 5.47 7.13 16.77
N LEU A 124 4.30 6.95 16.15
CA LEU A 124 3.02 7.21 16.80
C LEU A 124 2.59 6.09 17.77
N PHE A 125 2.76 4.83 17.36
CA PHE A 125 2.22 3.68 18.08
C PHE A 125 3.25 2.95 18.95
N GLU A 126 4.55 3.16 18.72
CA GLU A 126 5.64 2.55 19.49
C GLU A 126 6.60 3.63 20.04
N PRO A 127 6.12 4.62 20.82
CA PRO A 127 6.93 5.74 21.29
C PRO A 127 8.06 5.34 22.24
N ALA A 128 8.01 4.12 22.78
CA ALA A 128 9.06 3.56 23.63
C ALA A 128 10.29 3.06 22.83
N LEU A 129 10.18 2.89 21.51
CA LEU A 129 11.31 2.51 20.68
C LEU A 129 12.33 3.64 20.57
N LEU A 130 13.61 3.28 20.63
CA LEU A 130 14.68 4.23 20.34
C LEU A 130 14.56 4.74 18.89
N PRO A 131 14.82 6.03 18.61
CA PRO A 131 14.70 6.60 17.26
C PRO A 131 15.50 5.83 16.20
N PHE A 132 16.68 5.33 16.56
CA PHE A 132 17.50 4.50 15.68
C PHE A 132 16.78 3.21 15.26
N LYS A 133 16.10 2.53 16.18
CA LYS A 133 15.33 1.31 15.87
C LYS A 133 14.19 1.61 14.91
N VAL A 134 13.45 2.69 15.16
CA VAL A 134 12.35 3.14 14.31
C VAL A 134 12.83 3.35 12.87
N ILE A 135 13.96 4.03 12.68
CA ILE A 135 14.54 4.26 11.36
C ILE A 135 14.91 2.94 10.68
N VAL A 136 15.60 2.03 11.38
CA VAL A 136 16.03 0.75 10.79
C VAL A 136 14.83 -0.12 10.39
N ILE A 137 13.83 -0.24 11.26
CA ILE A 137 12.62 -1.02 10.98
C ILE A 137 11.86 -0.41 9.80
N SER A 138 11.70 0.92 9.75
CA SER A 138 11.03 1.62 8.64
C SER A 138 11.77 1.44 7.32
N LEU A 139 13.11 1.55 7.35
CA LEU A 139 13.95 1.35 6.17
C LEU A 139 13.83 -0.09 5.65
N SER A 140 13.79 -1.07 6.56
CA SER A 140 13.58 -2.47 6.18
C SER A 140 12.24 -2.68 5.46
N GLY A 141 11.15 -2.07 5.94
CA GLY A 141 9.84 -2.12 5.29
C GLY A 141 9.86 -1.50 3.89
N GLY A 142 10.46 -0.31 3.74
CA GLY A 142 10.61 0.35 2.44
C GLY A 142 11.44 -0.48 1.44
N ILE A 143 12.56 -1.06 1.88
CA ILE A 143 13.42 -1.89 1.03
C ILE A 143 12.66 -3.15 0.57
N VAL A 144 11.93 -3.81 1.48
CA VAL A 144 11.17 -5.02 1.16
C VAL A 144 10.07 -4.71 0.15
N PHE A 145 9.33 -3.63 0.34
CA PHE A 145 8.36 -3.15 -0.63
C PHE A 145 9.00 -2.98 -2.02
N LEU A 146 10.12 -2.26 -2.09
CA LEU A 146 10.85 -2.04 -3.35
C LEU A 146 11.31 -3.35 -4.01
N ILE A 147 11.80 -4.31 -3.22
CA ILE A 147 12.23 -5.62 -3.73
C ILE A 147 11.05 -6.38 -4.33
N ILE A 148 9.92 -6.46 -3.62
CA ILE A 148 8.71 -7.14 -4.12
C ILE A 148 8.24 -6.49 -5.41
N ASP A 149 8.24 -5.15 -5.43
CA ASP A 149 7.79 -4.36 -6.56
C ASP A 149 8.69 -4.54 -7.81
N LEU A 150 9.99 -4.67 -7.60
CA LEU A 150 10.98 -4.97 -8.65
C LEU A 150 10.91 -6.42 -9.16
N LEU A 151 10.67 -7.38 -8.27
CA LEU A 151 10.59 -8.79 -8.64
C LEU A 151 9.39 -9.09 -9.55
N SER A 152 8.34 -8.25 -9.52
CA SER A 152 7.15 -8.38 -10.37
C SER A 152 6.64 -9.83 -10.42
N LEU A 153 6.50 -10.44 -9.23
CA LEU A 153 6.12 -11.84 -9.07
C LEU A 153 4.71 -12.10 -9.63
N LYS A 154 4.41 -13.37 -9.93
CA LYS A 154 3.07 -13.78 -10.41
C LYS A 154 1.97 -13.70 -9.34
N ILE A 155 2.33 -13.39 -8.09
CA ILE A 155 1.42 -13.25 -6.96
C ILE A 155 1.17 -11.75 -6.77
N ASP A 156 -0.07 -11.40 -6.41
CA ASP A 156 -0.49 -10.01 -6.20
C ASP A 156 0.36 -9.33 -5.10
N ASP A 157 0.84 -8.12 -5.39
CA ASP A 157 1.63 -7.29 -4.49
C ASP A 157 0.84 -6.90 -3.23
N ASN A 158 -0.48 -6.81 -3.31
CA ASN A 158 -1.36 -6.61 -2.16
C ASN A 158 -1.38 -7.78 -1.16
N ILE A 159 -0.91 -8.95 -1.56
CA ILE A 159 -0.73 -10.11 -0.68
C ILE A 159 0.70 -10.16 -0.17
N LEU A 160 1.67 -9.98 -1.06
CA LEU A 160 3.08 -10.10 -0.74
C LEU A 160 3.54 -8.97 0.20
N ASN A 161 3.16 -7.72 -0.08
CA ASN A 161 3.64 -6.56 0.68
C ASN A 161 3.30 -6.62 2.17
N PRO A 162 2.03 -6.85 2.60
CA PRO A 162 1.73 -6.96 4.03
C PRO A 162 2.54 -8.06 4.71
N ILE A 163 2.60 -9.24 4.09
CA ILE A 163 3.19 -10.43 4.71
C ILE A 163 4.71 -10.24 4.87
N PHE A 164 5.41 -9.94 3.78
CA PHE A 164 6.86 -9.85 3.80
C PHE A 164 7.36 -8.60 4.55
N CYS A 165 6.71 -7.44 4.38
CA CYS A 165 7.05 -6.26 5.17
C CYS A 165 6.80 -6.52 6.66
N GLY A 166 5.65 -7.09 7.02
CA GLY A 166 5.32 -7.42 8.41
C GLY A 166 6.34 -8.38 9.04
N ILE A 167 6.72 -9.45 8.34
CA ILE A 167 7.71 -10.44 8.83
C ILE A 167 9.07 -9.77 9.05
N ILE A 168 9.61 -9.06 8.05
CA ILE A 168 10.96 -8.50 8.12
C ILE A 168 11.04 -7.37 9.15
N MET A 169 10.02 -6.51 9.19
CA MET A 169 9.95 -5.44 10.19
C MET A 169 9.84 -6.01 11.61
N THR A 170 9.08 -7.09 11.80
CA THR A 170 8.98 -7.78 13.10
C THR A 170 10.31 -8.40 13.51
N PHE A 171 11.03 -9.00 12.56
CA PHE A 171 12.36 -9.56 12.83
C PHE A 171 13.31 -8.49 13.39
N PHE A 172 13.36 -7.31 12.76
CA PHE A 172 14.16 -6.19 13.27
C PHE A 172 13.62 -5.61 14.58
N TYR A 173 12.30 -5.56 14.76
CA TYR A 173 11.66 -5.12 15.99
C TYR A 173 12.06 -5.98 17.21
N ILE A 174 12.20 -7.29 17.02
CA ILE A 174 12.55 -8.23 18.10
C ILE A 174 14.06 -8.21 18.41
N ILE A 175 14.91 -8.09 17.37
CA ILE A 175 16.36 -8.24 17.52
C ILE A 175 17.04 -6.96 18.03
N LEU A 176 16.59 -5.79 17.59
CA LEU A 176 17.17 -4.51 17.98
C LEU A 176 16.60 -4.08 19.31
#